data_AF-A0A819UKN0-F1
#
_entry.id   AF-A0A819UKN0-F1
#
_cell.length_a   1.000
_cell.length_b   1.000
_cell.length_c   1.000
_cell.angle_alpha   90.00
_cell.angle_beta   90.00
_cell.angle_gamma   90.00
#
_symmetry.space_group_name_H-M   'P 1'
#
loop_
_entity.id
_entity.type
_entity.pdbx_description
1 polymer ?
#
loop_
_entity_poly.entity_id
_entity_poly.type
_entity_poly.pdbx_seq_one_letter_code
_entity_poly.pdbx_strand_id
1 'polypeptide(L)'
;MSQIKKILSEKGKPLLLHESYIDTVERTTTTKLIFRCQNRDCKARCHTNLTMDAFLFLPTTHCYAPHPDRVPAIQLKNEIKTRAVMTDESSSSIINSGLRTYPLSAADELPRRTARKKPLFYHKLWNIHDRVIAAVPRSNNSVEGWHNAFANRVSISHPNIVKLSEKIRREQSKFEVDMAKILQGHIIKTKKACYRRLDERITRLVNAVDSSQLDEFLKKMAANIIL
;
A
#
# COMPACT_ATOMS: atom_id res chain seq x y z
N MET A 1 36.79 -18.32 -10.67
CA MET A 1 36.24 -16.99 -11.02
C MET A 1 35.03 -16.75 -10.15
N SER A 2 35.03 -15.71 -9.29
CA SER A 2 33.92 -15.46 -8.37
C SER A 2 32.64 -15.12 -9.16
N GLN A 3 31.61 -15.94 -9.05
CA GLN A 3 30.41 -15.81 -9.86
C GLN A 3 29.50 -14.71 -9.32
N ILE A 4 29.22 -13.70 -10.15
CA ILE A 4 28.22 -12.67 -9.88
C ILE A 4 26.83 -13.24 -10.21
N LYS A 5 25.89 -13.17 -9.28
CA LYS A 5 24.49 -13.56 -9.52
C LYS A 5 23.56 -12.37 -9.37
N LYS A 6 22.64 -12.21 -10.32
CA LYS A 6 21.62 -11.17 -10.31
C LYS A 6 20.36 -11.72 -9.64
N ILE A 7 19.85 -11.00 -8.65
CA ILE A 7 18.60 -11.32 -7.96
C ILE A 7 17.70 -10.08 -7.94
N LEU A 8 16.40 -10.27 -7.69
CA LEU A 8 15.45 -9.17 -7.58
C LEU A 8 15.04 -8.96 -6.12
N SER A 9 14.85 -7.70 -5.75
CA SER A 9 14.25 -7.28 -4.48
C SER A 9 12.74 -7.48 -4.50
N GLU A 10 12.11 -7.42 -3.33
CA GLU A 10 10.65 -7.49 -3.21
C GLU A 10 9.91 -6.47 -4.07
N LYS A 11 10.54 -5.31 -4.33
CA LYS A 11 10.00 -4.22 -5.16
C LYS A 11 10.45 -4.31 -6.62
N GLY A 12 11.00 -5.44 -7.06
CA GLY A 12 11.51 -5.66 -8.43
C GLY A 12 12.81 -4.94 -8.77
N LYS A 13 13.50 -4.34 -7.78
CA LYS A 13 14.78 -3.68 -8.00
C LYS A 13 15.92 -4.71 -8.09
N PRO A 14 16.95 -4.48 -8.92
CA PRO A 14 18.09 -5.39 -8.99
C PRO A 14 18.88 -5.40 -7.69
N LEU A 15 19.29 -6.60 -7.30
CA LEU A 15 20.18 -6.92 -6.19
C LEU A 15 21.38 -7.69 -6.75
N LEU A 16 22.55 -7.44 -6.20
CA LEU A 16 23.77 -8.16 -6.54
C LEU A 16 24.04 -9.21 -5.46
N LEU A 17 24.33 -10.44 -5.87
CA LEU A 17 24.78 -11.51 -4.98
C LEU A 17 26.21 -11.90 -5.36
N HIS A 18 27.12 -11.79 -4.39
CA HIS A 18 28.53 -12.17 -4.52
C HIS A 18 29.02 -12.72 -3.18
N GLU A 19 29.66 -13.89 -3.18
CA GLU A 19 30.20 -14.54 -1.96
C GLU A 19 29.19 -14.66 -0.79
N SER A 20 27.91 -14.87 -1.12
CA SER A 20 26.79 -14.91 -0.16
C SER A 20 26.47 -13.59 0.55
N TYR A 21 27.03 -12.47 0.08
CA TYR A 21 26.62 -11.12 0.43
C TYR A 21 25.63 -10.57 -0.58
N ILE A 22 24.65 -9.81 -0.08
CA ILE A 22 23.61 -9.19 -0.88
C ILE A 22 23.82 -7.67 -0.86
N ASP A 23 24.01 -7.10 -2.04
CA ASP A 23 24.18 -5.67 -2.22
C ASP A 23 22.99 -5.05 -2.98
N THR A 24 22.67 -3.83 -2.58
CA THR A 24 21.58 -3.02 -3.14
C THR A 24 22.17 -1.91 -4.01
N VAL A 25 21.50 -1.56 -5.11
CA VAL A 25 21.93 -0.41 -5.93
C VAL A 25 21.89 0.86 -5.08
N GLU A 26 23.04 1.51 -4.95
CA GLU A 26 23.20 2.82 -4.31
C GLU A 26 23.07 3.93 -5.36
N ARG A 27 23.80 3.81 -6.48
CA ARG A 27 23.83 4.80 -7.56
C ARG A 27 24.00 4.13 -8.92
N THR A 28 23.34 4.70 -9.93
CA THR A 28 23.52 4.36 -11.34
C THR A 28 24.20 5.53 -12.04
N THR A 29 25.30 5.25 -12.74
CA THR A 29 26.01 6.20 -13.59
C THR A 29 25.86 5.77 -15.05
N THR A 30 26.24 6.62 -16.01
CA THR A 30 26.22 6.30 -17.45
C THR A 30 27.08 5.10 -17.82
N THR A 31 28.10 4.77 -17.01
CA THR A 31 29.07 3.70 -17.32
C THR A 31 29.04 2.53 -16.35
N LYS A 32 28.47 2.70 -15.15
CA LYS A 32 28.58 1.72 -14.06
C LYS A 32 27.41 1.75 -13.09
N LEU A 33 27.25 0.64 -12.38
CA LEU A 33 26.36 0.50 -11.24
C LEU A 33 27.19 0.40 -9.97
N ILE A 34 26.84 1.21 -8.98
CA ILE A 34 27.45 1.22 -7.66
C ILE A 34 26.46 0.57 -6.69
N PHE A 35 26.89 -0.51 -6.06
CA PHE A 35 26.13 -1.22 -5.06
C PHE A 35 26.74 -1.02 -3.69
N ARG A 36 25.87 -0.99 -2.69
CA ARG A 36 26.22 -0.96 -1.27
C ARG A 36 25.65 -2.18 -0.58
N CYS A 37 26.35 -2.64 0.45
CA CYS A 37 25.88 -3.72 1.30
C CYS A 37 24.48 -3.44 1.86
N GLN A 38 23.64 -4.48 1.92
CA GLN A 38 22.30 -4.35 2.47
C GLN A 38 22.30 -4.09 3.99
N ASN A 39 23.31 -4.59 4.72
CA ASN A 39 23.48 -4.29 6.13
C ASN A 39 23.90 -2.82 6.31
N ARG A 40 23.11 -2.05 7.07
CA ARG A 40 23.31 -0.60 7.26
C ARG A 40 24.60 -0.26 8.00
N ASP A 41 25.07 -1.17 8.85
CA ASP A 41 26.30 -0.98 9.62
C ASP A 41 27.55 -1.34 8.80
N CYS A 42 27.37 -1.97 7.64
CA CYS A 42 28.44 -2.32 6.73
C CYS A 42 28.67 -1.23 5.68
N LYS A 43 29.93 -0.81 5.52
CA LYS A 43 30.36 0.20 4.54
C LYS A 43 30.84 -0.37 3.20
N ALA A 44 30.70 -1.68 3.01
CA ALA A 44 31.17 -2.33 1.81
C ALA A 44 30.38 -1.88 0.56
N ARG A 45 31.11 -1.70 -0.54
CA ARG A 45 30.62 -1.34 -1.86
C ARG A 45 31.27 -2.22 -2.93
N CYS A 46 30.50 -2.45 -3.99
CA CYS A 46 30.99 -3.13 -5.18
C CYS A 46 30.46 -2.44 -6.44
N HIS A 47 31.28 -2.41 -7.48
CA HIS A 47 31.01 -1.66 -8.70
C HIS A 47 30.98 -2.62 -9.89
N THR A 48 29.90 -2.64 -10.64
CA THR A 48 29.77 -3.45 -11.85
C THR A 48 29.55 -2.57 -13.07
N ASN A 49 29.70 -3.15 -14.26
CA ASN A 49 29.15 -2.55 -15.47
C ASN A 49 27.61 -2.57 -15.45
N LEU A 50 26.99 -1.89 -16.42
CA LEU A 50 25.52 -1.74 -16.50
C LEU A 50 24.79 -3.08 -16.67
N THR A 51 25.42 -4.05 -17.31
CA THR A 51 24.87 -5.39 -17.50
C THR A 51 25.01 -6.25 -16.25
N MET A 52 25.76 -5.83 -15.21
CA MET A 52 26.02 -6.60 -13.98
C MET A 52 26.65 -7.98 -14.24
N ASP A 53 27.50 -8.12 -15.25
CA ASP A 53 28.19 -9.37 -15.58
C ASP A 53 29.65 -9.41 -15.08
N ALA A 54 30.26 -8.24 -14.85
CA ALA A 54 31.64 -8.12 -14.38
C ALA A 54 31.80 -6.99 -13.35
N PHE A 55 32.71 -7.21 -12.40
CA PHE A 55 33.18 -6.17 -11.49
C PHE A 55 34.16 -5.25 -12.22
N LEU A 56 33.97 -3.94 -12.08
CA LEU A 56 34.90 -2.92 -12.62
C LEU A 56 36.08 -2.67 -11.66
N PHE A 57 35.89 -2.96 -10.38
CA PHE A 57 36.88 -2.81 -9.32
C PHE A 57 36.74 -3.98 -8.34
N LEU A 58 37.82 -4.31 -7.63
CA LEU A 58 37.76 -5.31 -6.56
C LEU A 58 36.73 -4.88 -5.51
N PRO A 59 35.77 -5.75 -5.14
CA PRO A 59 34.81 -5.46 -4.07
C PRO A 59 35.54 -5.16 -2.76
N THR A 60 35.04 -4.19 -2.00
CA THR A 60 35.57 -3.93 -0.65
C THR A 60 35.17 -5.06 0.31
N THR A 61 36.00 -5.32 1.31
CA THR A 61 35.72 -6.34 2.32
C THR A 61 34.52 -5.98 3.21
N HIS A 62 33.76 -7.00 3.62
CA HIS A 62 32.67 -6.86 4.57
C HIS A 62 33.19 -6.97 6.01
N CYS A 63 32.54 -6.27 6.94
CA CYS A 63 32.89 -6.27 8.37
C CYS A 63 32.13 -7.31 9.20
N TYR A 64 31.44 -8.24 8.53
CA TYR A 64 30.60 -9.25 9.15
C TYR A 64 30.62 -10.53 8.29
N ALA A 65 30.28 -11.66 8.89
CA ALA A 65 30.24 -12.95 8.19
C ALA A 65 29.09 -13.02 7.18
N PRO A 66 29.27 -13.75 6.06
CA PRO A 66 28.21 -13.93 5.08
C PRO A 66 27.05 -14.76 5.64
N HIS A 67 25.84 -14.51 5.14
CA HIS A 67 24.63 -15.22 5.59
C HIS A 67 24.00 -16.02 4.43
N PRO A 68 24.51 -17.23 4.12
CA PRO A 68 24.14 -18.00 2.94
C PRO A 68 22.67 -18.42 2.92
N ASP A 69 22.07 -18.73 4.08
CA ASP A 69 20.70 -19.25 4.17
C ASP A 69 19.63 -18.26 3.70
N ARG A 70 19.95 -16.97 3.71
CA ARG A 70 19.05 -15.91 3.26
C ARG A 70 18.86 -15.90 1.75
N VAL A 71 19.82 -16.45 1.01
CA VAL A 71 19.84 -16.45 -0.46
C VAL A 71 18.73 -17.35 -1.03
N PRO A 72 18.60 -18.62 -0.62
CA PRO A 72 17.46 -19.47 -0.98
C PRO A 72 16.10 -18.83 -0.72
N ALA A 73 15.92 -18.14 0.41
CA ALA A 73 14.64 -17.52 0.77
C ALA A 73 14.20 -16.44 -0.24
N ILE A 74 15.15 -15.60 -0.66
CA ILE A 74 14.91 -14.55 -1.68
C ILE A 74 14.61 -15.19 -3.04
N GLN A 75 15.35 -16.23 -3.41
CA GLN A 75 15.15 -16.93 -4.69
C GLN A 75 13.77 -17.59 -4.74
N LEU A 76 13.38 -18.32 -3.69
CA LEU A 76 12.06 -18.93 -3.56
C LEU A 76 10.94 -17.88 -3.68
N LYS A 77 11.08 -16.74 -3.00
CA LYS A 77 10.08 -15.66 -3.06
C LYS A 77 9.93 -15.08 -4.46
N ASN A 78 11.04 -14.88 -5.18
CA ASN A 78 11.01 -14.38 -6.55
C ASN A 78 10.39 -15.42 -7.49
N GLU A 79 10.73 -16.69 -7.32
CA GLU A 79 10.15 -17.78 -8.10
C GLU A 79 8.64 -17.87 -7.91
N ILE A 80 8.15 -17.84 -6.66
CA ILE A 80 6.71 -17.85 -6.36
C ILE A 80 6.01 -16.67 -7.03
N LYS A 81 6.59 -15.47 -6.99
CA LYS A 81 6.03 -14.28 -7.64
C LYS A 81 5.98 -14.42 -9.15
N THR A 82 7.07 -14.88 -9.77
CA THR A 82 7.13 -15.07 -11.22
C THR A 82 6.13 -16.14 -11.66
N ARG A 83 6.06 -17.29 -10.96
CA ARG A 83 5.09 -18.34 -11.26
C ARG A 83 3.65 -17.86 -11.11
N ALA A 84 3.32 -17.16 -10.02
CA ALA A 84 1.97 -16.63 -9.80
C ALA A 84 1.49 -15.62 -10.86
N VAL A 85 2.39 -15.01 -11.61
CA VAL A 85 2.04 -14.10 -12.72
C VAL A 85 2.00 -14.84 -14.07
N MET A 86 2.83 -15.87 -14.23
CA MET A 86 2.98 -16.59 -15.51
C MET A 86 2.05 -17.80 -15.65
N THR A 87 1.55 -18.37 -14.55
CA THR A 87 0.73 -19.59 -14.55
C THR A 87 -0.60 -19.38 -13.84
N ASP A 88 -1.63 -20.11 -14.29
CA ASP A 88 -2.97 -20.14 -13.67
C ASP A 88 -3.08 -21.21 -12.56
N GLU A 89 -1.95 -21.64 -12.00
CA GLU A 89 -1.95 -22.61 -10.91
C GLU A 89 -2.53 -22.00 -9.62
N SER A 90 -3.17 -22.84 -8.80
CA SER A 90 -3.59 -22.39 -7.47
C SER A 90 -2.39 -21.95 -6.62
N SER A 91 -2.57 -20.90 -5.81
CA SER A 91 -1.50 -20.38 -4.93
C SER A 91 -0.91 -21.46 -4.02
N SER A 92 -1.74 -22.39 -3.54
CA SER A 92 -1.31 -23.54 -2.73
C SER A 92 -0.39 -24.48 -3.51
N SER A 93 -0.67 -24.73 -4.79
CA SER A 93 0.19 -25.54 -5.66
C SER A 93 1.56 -24.90 -5.84
N ILE A 94 1.59 -23.61 -6.17
CA ILE A 94 2.83 -22.85 -6.37
C ILE A 94 3.69 -22.88 -5.10
N ILE A 95 3.09 -22.62 -3.94
CA ILE A 95 3.79 -22.63 -2.65
C ILE A 95 4.31 -24.03 -2.32
N ASN A 96 3.47 -25.07 -2.41
CA ASN A 96 3.87 -26.44 -2.09
C ASN A 96 4.99 -26.96 -3.01
N SER A 97 4.93 -26.61 -4.30
CA SER A 97 5.98 -26.92 -5.26
C SER A 97 7.31 -26.27 -4.87
N GLY A 98 7.31 -24.97 -4.57
CA GLY A 98 8.53 -24.25 -4.18
C GLY A 98 9.10 -24.69 -2.81
N LEU A 99 8.23 -25.07 -1.86
CA LEU A 99 8.68 -25.57 -0.56
C LEU A 99 9.33 -26.96 -0.64
N ARG A 100 8.99 -27.79 -1.64
CA ARG A 100 9.62 -29.11 -1.84
C ARG A 100 11.08 -29.02 -2.25
N THR A 101 11.44 -27.98 -3.00
CA THR A 101 12.81 -27.75 -3.49
C THR A 101 13.63 -26.89 -2.54
N TYR A 102 13.03 -26.39 -1.45
CA TYR A 102 13.67 -25.49 -0.50
C TYR A 102 14.60 -26.25 0.46
N PRO A 103 15.85 -25.81 0.65
CA PRO A 103 16.80 -26.52 1.52
C PRO A 103 16.40 -26.40 2.99
N LEU A 104 16.43 -27.53 3.71
CA LEU A 104 16.12 -27.60 5.14
C LEU A 104 17.08 -26.77 6.00
N SER A 105 18.33 -26.60 5.55
CA SER A 105 19.32 -25.76 6.26
C SER A 105 18.89 -24.29 6.35
N ALA A 106 18.12 -23.81 5.38
CA ALA A 106 17.63 -22.43 5.36
C ALA A 106 16.18 -22.31 5.89
N ALA A 107 15.59 -23.37 6.43
CA ALA A 107 14.19 -23.37 6.87
C ALA A 107 13.84 -22.25 7.85
N ASP A 108 14.80 -21.83 8.68
CA ASP A 108 14.64 -20.75 9.66
C ASP A 108 14.44 -19.36 9.03
N GLU A 109 14.82 -19.16 7.77
CA GLU A 109 14.58 -17.93 7.01
C GLU A 109 13.14 -17.82 6.49
N LEU A 110 12.40 -18.92 6.45
CA LEU A 110 11.00 -18.88 6.05
C LEU A 110 10.17 -18.15 7.11
N PRO A 111 9.14 -17.40 6.69
CA PRO A 111 8.24 -16.78 7.66
C PRO A 111 7.63 -17.88 8.53
N ARG A 112 7.88 -17.81 9.85
CA ARG A 112 7.22 -18.67 10.82
C ARG A 112 5.72 -18.61 10.54
N ARG A 113 5.03 -19.75 10.62
CA ARG A 113 3.56 -19.84 10.66
C ARG A 113 3.04 -19.19 11.97
N THR A 114 3.36 -17.92 12.21
CA THR A 114 2.75 -17.18 13.31
C THR A 114 1.29 -16.99 12.93
N ALA A 115 0.40 -17.33 13.86
CA ALA A 115 -1.01 -16.95 13.83
C ALA A 115 -1.14 -15.48 13.38
N ARG A 116 -2.23 -15.15 12.66
CA ARG A 116 -2.55 -13.77 12.26
C ARG A 116 -2.17 -12.82 13.38
N LYS A 117 -1.21 -11.92 13.12
CA LYS A 117 -0.85 -10.89 14.10
C LYS A 117 -2.12 -10.16 14.50
N LYS A 118 -2.37 -10.05 15.81
CA LYS A 118 -3.48 -9.24 16.31
C LYS A 118 -3.34 -7.82 15.71
N PRO A 119 -4.43 -7.20 15.23
CA PRO A 119 -4.35 -5.85 14.69
C PRO A 119 -3.81 -4.90 15.77
N LEU A 120 -3.06 -3.88 15.35
CA LEU A 120 -2.48 -2.87 16.26
C LEU A 120 -3.56 -2.16 17.08
N PHE A 121 -4.77 -2.07 16.52
CA PHE A 121 -5.92 -1.40 17.10
C PHE A 121 -7.12 -2.34 17.15
N TYR A 122 -7.99 -2.15 18.13
CA TYR A 122 -9.20 -2.94 18.31
C TYR A 122 -10.21 -2.69 17.19
N HIS A 123 -10.91 -3.74 16.74
CA HIS A 123 -11.83 -3.66 15.59
C HIS A 123 -13.00 -2.69 15.82
N LYS A 124 -13.46 -2.50 17.07
CA LYS A 124 -14.52 -1.51 17.37
C LYS A 124 -14.09 -0.07 17.09
N LEU A 125 -12.78 0.22 17.08
CA LEU A 125 -12.26 1.55 16.72
C LEU A 125 -12.40 1.83 15.22
N TRP A 126 -12.28 0.80 14.38
CA TRP A 126 -12.36 0.90 12.92
C TRP A 126 -13.78 0.73 12.38
N ASN A 127 -14.72 0.35 13.24
CA ASN A 127 -16.08 0.11 12.82
C ASN A 127 -16.80 1.44 12.53
N ILE A 128 -17.41 1.53 11.34
CA ILE A 128 -18.16 2.70 10.87
C ILE A 128 -19.67 2.54 11.18
N HIS A 129 -20.07 1.46 11.83
CA HIS A 129 -21.45 1.12 12.19
C HIS A 129 -22.22 2.32 12.81
N ASP A 130 -21.67 2.94 13.85
CA ASP A 130 -22.36 4.02 14.57
C ASP A 130 -22.55 5.26 13.69
N ARG A 131 -21.63 5.52 12.76
CA ARG A 131 -21.78 6.60 11.78
C ARG A 131 -22.90 6.33 10.78
N VAL A 132 -23.09 5.08 10.38
CA VAL A 132 -24.17 4.67 9.48
C VAL A 132 -25.52 4.87 10.17
N ILE A 133 -25.64 4.46 11.44
CA ILE A 133 -26.87 4.65 12.23
C ILE A 133 -27.17 6.14 12.41
N ALA A 134 -26.16 6.95 12.74
CA ALA A 134 -26.31 8.39 12.92
C ALA A 134 -26.51 9.18 11.59
N ALA A 135 -26.57 8.50 10.45
CA ALA A 135 -26.63 9.11 9.11
C ALA A 135 -25.52 10.14 8.83
N VAL A 136 -24.36 9.97 9.47
CA VAL A 136 -23.18 10.84 9.32
C VAL A 136 -22.30 10.32 8.16
N PRO A 137 -21.56 11.19 7.44
CA PRO A 137 -20.61 10.75 6.44
C PRO A 137 -19.62 9.69 6.96
N ARG A 138 -19.49 8.61 6.19
CA ARG A 138 -18.57 7.47 6.46
C ARG A 138 -17.10 7.83 6.26
N SER A 139 -16.82 8.76 5.34
CA SER A 139 -15.51 9.33 5.08
C SER A 139 -15.58 10.86 5.08
N ASN A 140 -14.42 11.48 5.11
CA ASN A 140 -14.21 12.93 4.99
C ASN A 140 -14.22 13.43 3.54
N ASN A 141 -14.60 12.60 2.55
CA ASN A 141 -14.56 12.94 1.12
C ASN A 141 -15.34 14.22 0.76
N SER A 142 -16.42 14.55 1.48
CA SER A 142 -17.13 15.81 1.28
C SER A 142 -16.30 17.03 1.71
N VAL A 143 -15.54 16.91 2.80
CA VAL A 143 -14.65 17.96 3.31
C VAL A 143 -13.45 18.12 2.38
N GLU A 144 -12.84 17.01 1.94
CA GLU A 144 -11.75 17.02 0.96
C GLU A 144 -12.20 17.61 -0.39
N GLY A 145 -13.39 17.22 -0.85
CA GLY A 145 -14.01 17.79 -2.05
C GLY A 145 -14.26 19.30 -1.92
N TRP A 146 -14.72 19.76 -0.76
CA TRP A 146 -14.86 21.19 -0.49
C TRP A 146 -13.52 21.91 -0.45
N HIS A 147 -12.51 21.37 0.24
CA HIS A 147 -11.16 21.94 0.27
C HIS A 147 -10.56 22.06 -1.15
N ASN A 148 -10.69 21.02 -1.97
CA ASN A 148 -10.22 21.05 -3.35
C ASN A 148 -10.97 22.10 -4.19
N ALA A 149 -12.31 22.14 -4.08
CA ALA A 149 -13.11 23.16 -4.78
C ALA A 149 -12.78 24.59 -4.31
N PHE A 150 -12.55 24.79 -3.02
CA PHE A 150 -12.18 26.08 -2.46
C PHE A 150 -10.77 26.50 -2.89
N ALA A 151 -9.78 25.61 -2.82
CA ALA A 151 -8.44 25.86 -3.32
C ALA A 151 -8.47 26.27 -4.81
N ASN A 152 -9.25 25.58 -5.63
CA ASN A 152 -9.44 25.93 -7.03
C ASN A 152 -10.11 27.29 -7.23
N ARG A 153 -11.05 27.70 -6.36
CA ARG A 153 -11.69 29.04 -6.40
C ARG A 153 -10.80 30.17 -5.89
N VAL A 154 -9.94 29.89 -4.92
CA VAL A 154 -8.92 30.83 -4.45
C VAL A 154 -7.90 31.06 -5.56
N SER A 155 -7.51 30.00 -6.27
CA SER A 155 -6.62 30.02 -7.45
C SER A 155 -5.27 30.71 -7.20
N ILE A 156 -4.82 30.76 -5.94
CA ILE A 156 -3.58 31.43 -5.51
C ILE A 156 -2.89 30.51 -4.50
N SER A 157 -1.62 30.17 -4.73
CA SER A 157 -0.86 29.28 -3.85
C SER A 157 -0.59 29.90 -2.48
N HIS A 158 -0.32 31.21 -2.44
CA HIS A 158 -0.03 31.96 -1.21
C HIS A 158 -0.82 33.28 -1.17
N PRO A 159 -2.13 33.24 -0.86
CA PRO A 159 -2.95 34.44 -0.80
C PRO A 159 -2.56 35.29 0.42
N ASN A 160 -2.46 36.60 0.23
CA ASN A 160 -2.39 37.52 1.37
C ASN A 160 -3.73 37.56 2.12
N ILE A 161 -3.73 38.07 3.35
CA ILE A 161 -4.89 38.05 4.24
C ILE A 161 -6.12 38.74 3.63
N VAL A 162 -5.93 39.83 2.89
CA VAL A 162 -7.02 40.60 2.26
C VAL A 162 -7.69 39.76 1.16
N LYS A 163 -6.91 39.17 0.24
CA LYS A 163 -7.43 38.30 -0.81
C LYS A 163 -8.10 37.05 -0.22
N LEU A 164 -7.51 36.47 0.83
CA LEU A 164 -8.10 35.33 1.52
C LEU A 164 -9.45 35.70 2.15
N SER A 165 -9.52 36.83 2.87
CA SER A 165 -10.77 37.30 3.49
C SER A 165 -11.88 37.55 2.46
N GLU A 166 -11.53 38.06 1.28
CA GLU A 166 -12.50 38.28 0.21
C GLU A 166 -13.05 36.96 -0.32
N LYS A 167 -12.19 35.96 -0.52
CA LYS A 167 -12.59 34.63 -0.98
C LYS A 167 -13.44 33.90 0.05
N ILE A 168 -13.09 34.00 1.34
CA ILE A 168 -13.90 33.45 2.44
C ILE A 168 -15.27 34.11 2.49
N ARG A 169 -15.34 35.45 2.37
CA ARG A 169 -16.62 36.17 2.35
C ARG A 169 -17.53 35.69 1.21
N ARG A 170 -16.97 35.47 0.01
CA ARG A 170 -17.73 34.92 -1.13
C ARG A 170 -18.24 33.49 -0.87
N GLU A 171 -17.45 32.64 -0.22
CA GLU A 171 -17.91 31.31 0.22
C GLU A 171 -19.05 31.42 1.23
N GLN A 172 -18.90 32.29 2.23
CA GLN A 172 -19.93 32.51 3.24
C GLN A 172 -21.25 32.94 2.59
N SER A 173 -21.24 33.92 1.69
CA SER A 173 -22.44 34.37 0.99
C SER A 173 -23.11 33.24 0.20
N LYS A 174 -22.33 32.33 -0.39
CA LYS A 174 -22.89 31.15 -1.08
C LYS A 174 -23.59 30.21 -0.09
N PHE A 175 -22.99 29.95 1.07
CA PHE A 175 -23.61 29.12 2.10
C PHE A 175 -24.87 29.74 2.70
N GLU A 176 -24.90 31.06 2.89
CA GLU A 176 -26.09 31.78 3.36
C GLU A 176 -27.27 31.61 2.39
N VAL A 177 -27.02 31.68 1.08
CA VAL A 177 -28.03 31.42 0.05
C VAL A 177 -28.54 29.97 0.13
N ASP A 178 -27.64 29.00 0.28
CA ASP A 178 -28.04 27.59 0.41
C ASP A 178 -28.80 27.34 1.72
N MET A 179 -28.41 27.98 2.82
CA MET A 179 -29.12 27.92 4.10
C MET A 179 -30.52 28.53 4.01
N ALA A 180 -30.67 29.68 3.34
CA ALA A 180 -31.98 30.30 3.12
C ALA A 180 -32.92 29.39 2.32
N LYS A 181 -32.41 28.72 1.27
CA LYS A 181 -33.18 27.72 0.52
C LYS A 181 -33.61 26.55 1.39
N ILE A 182 -32.74 26.05 2.27
CA ILE A 182 -33.07 24.97 3.21
C ILE A 182 -34.17 25.42 4.18
N LEU A 183 -34.09 26.66 4.70
CA LEU A 183 -35.12 27.24 5.57
C LEU A 183 -36.46 27.39 4.85
N GLN A 184 -36.45 27.65 3.54
CA GLN A 184 -37.63 27.67 2.68
C GLN A 184 -38.15 26.25 2.32
N GLY A 185 -37.53 25.18 2.84
CA GLY A 185 -37.93 23.80 2.60
C GLY A 185 -37.41 23.20 1.29
N HIS A 186 -36.53 23.88 0.56
CA HIS A 186 -35.92 23.31 -0.65
C HIS A 186 -34.92 22.20 -0.32
N ILE A 187 -34.97 21.10 -1.09
CA ILE A 187 -34.03 19.98 -0.94
C ILE A 187 -32.78 20.24 -1.78
N ILE A 188 -31.64 20.49 -1.11
CA ILE A 188 -30.34 20.65 -1.76
C ILE A 188 -29.63 19.29 -1.86
N LYS A 189 -29.51 18.75 -3.07
CA LYS A 189 -28.83 17.47 -3.32
C LYS A 189 -27.35 17.69 -3.59
N THR A 190 -26.51 17.55 -2.55
CA THR A 190 -25.04 17.68 -2.68
C THR A 190 -24.36 16.39 -3.14
N LYS A 191 -24.93 15.22 -2.80
CA LYS A 191 -24.41 13.90 -3.19
C LYS A 191 -25.04 13.37 -4.49
N LYS A 192 -24.23 12.73 -5.34
CA LYS A 192 -24.70 12.00 -6.53
C LYS A 192 -25.73 10.93 -6.14
N ALA A 193 -26.69 10.68 -7.02
CA ALA A 193 -27.79 9.75 -6.75
C ALA A 193 -27.31 8.31 -6.47
N CYS A 194 -26.26 7.84 -7.15
CA CYS A 194 -25.68 6.51 -6.91
C CYS A 194 -25.23 6.33 -5.45
N TYR A 195 -24.54 7.33 -4.88
CA TYR A 195 -24.07 7.27 -3.50
C TYR A 195 -25.20 7.38 -2.48
N ARG A 196 -26.24 8.17 -2.77
CA ARG A 196 -27.44 8.23 -1.90
C ARG A 196 -28.15 6.88 -1.83
N ARG A 197 -28.38 6.24 -2.98
CA ARG A 197 -28.98 4.89 -3.04
C ARG A 197 -28.11 3.85 -2.34
N LEU A 198 -26.78 3.97 -2.42
CA LEU A 198 -25.86 3.10 -1.69
C LEU A 198 -25.96 3.32 -0.18
N ASP A 199 -25.93 4.58 0.28
CA ASP A 199 -26.09 4.93 1.70
C ASP A 199 -27.42 4.35 2.23
N GLU A 200 -28.54 4.53 1.50
CA GLU A 200 -29.85 3.98 1.86
C GLU A 200 -29.85 2.45 1.98
N ARG A 201 -29.24 1.73 1.03
CA ARG A 201 -29.12 0.26 1.09
C ARG A 201 -28.32 -0.20 2.30
N ILE A 202 -27.18 0.46 2.58
CA ILE A 202 -26.31 0.13 3.70
C ILE A 202 -27.00 0.42 5.03
N THR A 203 -27.68 1.56 5.17
CA THR A 203 -28.44 1.87 6.39
C THR A 203 -29.54 0.84 6.66
N ARG A 204 -30.26 0.37 5.63
CA ARG A 204 -31.25 -0.70 5.80
C ARG A 204 -30.62 -2.00 6.30
N LEU A 205 -29.47 -2.39 5.73
CA LEU A 205 -28.77 -3.61 6.15
C LEU A 205 -28.27 -3.50 7.59
N VAL A 206 -27.71 -2.36 7.97
CA VAL A 206 -27.20 -2.11 9.33
C VAL A 206 -28.33 -2.12 10.37
N ASN A 207 -29.47 -1.49 10.06
CA ASN A 207 -30.63 -1.49 10.97
C ASN A 207 -31.29 -2.87 11.11
N ALA A 208 -31.07 -3.78 10.17
CA ALA A 208 -31.60 -5.15 10.18
C ALA A 208 -30.58 -6.18 10.70
N VAL A 209 -29.45 -5.75 11.28
CA VAL A 209 -28.43 -6.66 11.82
C VAL A 209 -28.99 -7.42 13.02
N ASP A 210 -29.03 -8.76 12.88
CA ASP A 210 -29.10 -9.67 14.01
C ASP A 210 -27.69 -10.19 14.33
N SER A 211 -27.32 -10.16 15.60
CA SER A 211 -26.03 -10.65 16.11
C SER A 211 -25.85 -12.15 15.88
N SER A 212 -26.96 -12.89 15.71
CA SER A 212 -26.96 -14.33 15.43
C SER A 212 -26.56 -14.68 13.99
N GLN A 213 -26.71 -13.75 13.03
CA GLN A 213 -26.53 -13.98 11.58
C GLN A 213 -25.43 -13.11 10.95
N LEU A 214 -24.29 -13.00 11.63
CA LEU A 214 -23.17 -12.16 11.16
C LEU A 214 -22.67 -12.54 9.76
N ASP A 215 -22.57 -13.83 9.43
CA ASP A 215 -22.07 -14.28 8.13
C ASP A 215 -22.99 -13.83 6.97
N GLU A 216 -24.31 -13.91 7.17
CA GLU A 216 -25.27 -13.48 6.17
C GLU A 216 -25.27 -11.97 6.00
N PHE A 217 -25.13 -11.22 7.11
CA PHE A 217 -24.93 -9.77 7.05
C PHE A 217 -23.68 -9.40 6.23
N LEU A 218 -22.55 -10.07 6.48
CA LEU A 218 -21.30 -9.82 5.76
C LEU A 218 -21.43 -10.13 4.26
N LYS A 219 -22.12 -11.22 3.88
CA LYS A 219 -22.43 -11.55 2.48
C LYS A 219 -23.29 -10.46 1.81
N LYS A 220 -24.35 -10.00 2.48
CA LYS A 220 -25.20 -8.90 2.00
C LYS A 220 -24.43 -7.59 1.84
N MET A 221 -23.53 -7.28 2.77
CA MET A 221 -22.65 -6.11 2.69
C MET A 221 -21.66 -6.23 1.53
N ALA A 222 -21.03 -7.39 1.33
CA ALA A 222 -20.10 -7.63 0.23
C ALA A 222 -20.75 -7.42 -1.15
N ALA A 223 -22.00 -7.84 -1.33
CA ALA A 223 -22.76 -7.60 -2.57
C ALA A 223 -23.00 -6.11 -2.89
N ASN A 224 -22.87 -5.21 -1.90
CA ASN A 224 -22.98 -3.77 -2.10
C ASN A 224 -21.64 -3.09 -2.40
N ILE A 225 -20.51 -3.81 -2.28
CA ILE A 225 -19.14 -3.31 -2.48
C ILE A 225 -18.66 -3.55 -3.92
N ILE A 226 -19.51 -4.07 -4.81
CA ILE A 226 -19.13 -4.34 -6.21
C ILE A 226 -18.55 -3.07 -6.85
N LEU A 227 -17.25 -3.20 -7.19
CA LEU A 227 -16.34 -2.23 -7.82
C LEU A 227 -16.84 -1.76 -9.19
#